data_AF-A0AA97CVS4-F1
#
_entry.id   AF-A0AA97CVS4-F1
#
_cell.length_a   1.000
_cell.length_b   1.000
_cell.length_c   1.000
_cell.angle_alpha   90.00
_cell.angle_beta   90.00
_cell.angle_gamma   90.00
#
_symmetry.space_group_name_H-M   'P 1'
#
loop_
_entity.id
_entity.type
_entity.pdbx_description
1 polymer ?
#
loop_
_entity_poly.entity_id
_entity_poly.type
_entity_poly.pdbx_seq_one_letter_code
_entity_poly.pdbx_strand_id
1 'polypeptide(L)'
;MHASNYGVYGARKVWLALNREPSAQEPPIARCTVKRLMGEMGLTGAVRGRVKRTTLSNPKVPKPPDLVNRNFAPLAPDRLWVADFTYIST
;
A
#
# COMPACT_ATOMS: atom_id res chain seq x y z
N MET A 1 -5.24 -17.90 -17.00
CA MET A 1 -4.27 -16.93 -16.43
C MET A 1 -4.56 -16.55 -14.97
N HIS A 2 -5.68 -15.88 -14.64
CA HIS A 2 -5.98 -15.51 -13.24
C HIS A 2 -6.11 -16.74 -12.31
N ALA A 3 -6.95 -17.72 -12.69
CA ALA A 3 -7.11 -18.98 -11.96
C ALA A 3 -5.82 -19.81 -11.92
N SER A 4 -5.10 -19.87 -13.05
CA SER A 4 -3.79 -20.52 -13.18
C SER A 4 -2.73 -19.96 -12.22
N ASN A 5 -2.90 -18.72 -11.76
CA ASN A 5 -2.05 -18.06 -10.79
C ASN A 5 -2.72 -17.94 -9.41
N TYR A 6 -3.59 -18.90 -9.06
CA TYR A 6 -4.25 -19.02 -7.76
C TYR A 6 -5.00 -17.75 -7.31
N GLY A 7 -5.52 -16.96 -8.24
CA GLY A 7 -6.22 -15.71 -7.93
C GLY A 7 -5.32 -14.54 -7.51
N VAL A 8 -3.99 -14.72 -7.50
CA VAL A 8 -3.04 -13.66 -7.08
C VAL A 8 -2.93 -12.55 -8.13
N TYR A 9 -3.17 -12.86 -9.40
CA TYR A 9 -2.98 -11.91 -10.50
C TYR A 9 -4.18 -10.97 -10.64
N GLY A 10 -4.02 -9.73 -10.19
CA GLY A 10 -4.96 -8.64 -10.50
C GLY A 10 -4.73 -8.06 -11.90
N ALA A 11 -5.56 -7.09 -12.29
CA ALA A 11 -5.56 -6.49 -13.63
C ALA A 11 -4.16 -6.07 -14.14
N ARG A 12 -3.30 -5.52 -13.26
CA ARG A 12 -1.94 -5.15 -13.64
C ARG A 12 -1.05 -6.35 -13.99
N LYS A 13 -1.11 -7.43 -13.21
CA LYS A 13 -0.27 -8.63 -13.43
C LYS A 13 -0.75 -9.43 -14.63
N VAL A 14 -2.07 -9.54 -14.80
CA VAL A 14 -2.69 -10.14 -16.00
C VAL A 14 -2.30 -9.37 -17.25
N TRP A 15 -2.43 -8.03 -17.23
CA TRP A 15 -2.03 -7.18 -18.35
C TRP A 15 -0.55 -7.34 -18.74
N LEU A 16 0.36 -7.37 -17.76
CA LEU A 16 1.77 -7.59 -18.01
C LEU A 16 2.04 -8.98 -18.61
N ALA A 17 1.38 -10.01 -18.10
CA ALA A 17 1.58 -11.37 -18.56
C ALA A 17 1.03 -11.58 -19.98
N LEU A 18 -0.12 -10.98 -20.33
CA LEU A 18 -0.68 -11.04 -21.69
C LEU A 18 0.22 -10.34 -22.72
N ASN A 19 0.85 -9.23 -22.35
CA ASN A 19 1.71 -8.47 -23.26
C ASN A 19 3.18 -8.94 -23.25
N ARG A 20 3.54 -9.92 -22.42
CA ARG A 20 4.91 -10.46 -22.36
C ARG A 20 5.17 -11.48 -23.48
N GLU A 21 4.15 -12.25 -23.83
CA GLU A 21 4.15 -13.19 -24.95
C GLU A 21 2.95 -12.84 -25.84
N PRO A 22 3.02 -11.74 -26.60
CA PRO A 22 1.93 -11.37 -27.49
C PRO A 22 1.73 -12.50 -28.49
N SER A 23 0.48 -12.89 -28.73
CA SER A 23 0.18 -13.76 -29.87
C SER A 23 0.64 -13.02 -31.14
N ALA A 24 1.28 -13.73 -32.07
CA ALA A 24 1.93 -13.11 -33.23
C ALA A 24 0.95 -12.32 -34.14
N GLN A 25 -0.35 -12.45 -33.90
CA GLN A 25 -1.43 -11.83 -34.67
C GLN A 25 -2.21 -10.75 -33.89
N GLU A 26 -1.97 -10.54 -32.60
CA GLU A 26 -2.77 -9.59 -31.81
C GLU A 26 -1.97 -8.36 -31.35
N PRO A 27 -2.58 -7.16 -31.42
CA PRO A 27 -1.98 -5.95 -30.89
C PRO A 27 -1.92 -5.99 -29.34
N PRO A 28 -1.01 -5.21 -28.72
CA PRO A 28 -0.92 -5.11 -27.27
C PRO A 28 -2.26 -4.74 -26.62
N ILE A 29 -2.64 -5.48 -25.58
CA ILE A 29 -3.91 -5.27 -24.90
C ILE A 29 -3.79 -4.07 -23.97
N ALA A 30 -4.74 -3.14 -24.03
CA ALA A 30 -4.82 -2.02 -23.12
C ALA A 30 -5.16 -2.47 -21.69
N ARG A 31 -4.50 -1.89 -20.69
CA ARG A 31 -4.73 -2.22 -19.27
C ARG A 31 -6.19 -2.00 -18.83
N CYS A 32 -6.86 -0.99 -19.40
CA CYS A 32 -8.27 -0.70 -19.10
C CYS A 32 -9.20 -1.85 -19.54
N THR A 33 -8.91 -2.49 -20.68
CA THR A 33 -9.65 -3.67 -21.17
C THR A 33 -9.55 -4.82 -20.18
N VAL A 34 -8.33 -5.15 -19.73
CA VAL A 34 -8.11 -6.20 -18.72
C VAL A 34 -8.85 -5.87 -17.42
N LYS A 35 -8.75 -4.62 -16.94
CA LYS A 35 -9.44 -4.18 -15.73
C LYS A 35 -10.96 -4.30 -15.85
N ARG A 36 -11.53 -3.87 -16.97
CA ARG A 36 -12.98 -3.95 -17.24
C ARG A 36 -13.47 -5.39 -17.23
N LEU A 37 -12.83 -6.26 -18.02
CA LEU A 37 -13.21 -7.68 -18.11
C LEU A 37 -13.06 -8.41 -16.77
N MET A 38 -11.97 -8.15 -16.03
CA MET A 38 -11.84 -8.70 -14.68
C MET A 38 -12.95 -8.21 -13.74
N GLY A 39 -13.37 -6.95 -13.85
CA GLY A 39 -14.49 -6.41 -13.07
C GLY A 39 -15.83 -7.05 -13.42
N GLU A 40 -16.12 -7.23 -14.71
CA GLU A 40 -17.33 -7.91 -15.22
C GLU A 40 -17.41 -9.37 -14.72
N MET A 41 -16.26 -10.04 -14.60
CA MET A 41 -16.15 -11.42 -14.09
C MET A 41 -16.03 -11.51 -12.56
N GLY A 42 -16.08 -10.38 -11.83
CA GLY A 42 -15.90 -10.36 -10.37
C GLY A 42 -14.50 -10.80 -9.89
N LEU A 43 -13.49 -10.75 -10.76
CA LEU A 43 -12.13 -11.21 -10.46
C LEU A 43 -11.28 -10.08 -9.88
N THR A 44 -10.68 -10.34 -8.72
CA THR A 44 -9.73 -9.41 -8.08
C THR A 44 -8.44 -10.12 -7.76
N GLY A 45 -7.31 -9.45 -7.98
CA GLY A 45 -6.01 -9.97 -7.55
C GLY A 45 -5.80 -9.85 -6.06
N ALA A 46 -4.95 -10.72 -5.51
CA ALA A 46 -4.48 -10.59 -4.14
C ALA A 46 -3.76 -9.24 -3.91
N VAL A 47 -4.20 -8.50 -2.90
CA VAL A 47 -3.55 -7.29 -2.39
C VAL A 47 -2.78 -7.66 -1.12
N ARG A 48 -1.51 -7.25 -1.04
CA ARG A 48 -0.69 -7.51 0.15
C ARG A 48 -1.13 -6.59 1.29
N GLY A 49 -1.62 -7.21 2.37
CA GLY A 49 -1.82 -6.58 3.67
C GLY A 49 -3.07 -5.68 3.77
N ARG A 50 -3.65 -5.66 4.97
CA ARG A 50 -4.51 -4.56 5.42
C ARG A 50 -3.59 -3.56 6.11
N VAL A 51 -3.65 -2.28 5.76
CA VAL A 51 -2.98 -1.24 6.56
C VAL A 51 -3.59 -1.31 7.95
N LYS A 52 -2.83 -1.83 8.93
CA LYS A 52 -3.26 -1.82 10.32
C LYS A 52 -3.19 -0.38 10.78
N ARG A 53 -4.35 0.26 10.90
CA ARG A 53 -4.45 1.57 11.54
C ARG A 53 -4.29 1.36 13.05
N THR A 54 -3.07 1.54 13.54
CA THR A 54 -2.70 1.29 14.94
C THR A 54 -3.25 2.35 15.88
N THR A 55 -3.23 3.61 15.46
CA THR A 55 -3.63 4.74 16.31
C THR A 55 -4.92 5.38 15.80
N LEU A 56 -5.96 5.33 16.63
CA LEU A 56 -7.17 6.14 16.47
C LEU A 56 -7.06 7.34 17.42
N SER A 57 -6.73 8.51 16.88
CA SER A 57 -6.68 9.74 17.68
C SER A 57 -8.06 10.04 18.26
N ASN A 58 -8.17 10.12 19.59
CA ASN A 58 -9.37 10.58 20.28
C ASN A 58 -9.19 12.05 20.70
N PRO A 59 -9.84 13.01 20.02
CA PRO A 59 -9.67 14.43 20.32
C PRO A 59 -10.23 14.84 21.70
N LYS A 60 -11.05 13.99 22.32
CA LYS A 60 -11.62 14.24 23.66
C LYS A 60 -10.67 13.88 24.80
N VAL A 61 -9.58 13.17 24.51
CA VAL A 61 -8.60 12.80 25.54
C VAL A 61 -7.63 13.97 25.77
N PRO A 62 -7.40 14.39 27.03
CA PRO A 62 -6.38 15.38 27.35
C PRO A 62 -5.04 14.94 26.78
N LYS A 63 -4.42 15.80 25.98
CA LYS A 63 -3.09 15.53 25.42
C LYS A 63 -2.04 15.87 26.47
N PRO A 64 -0.95 15.08 26.56
CA PRO A 64 0.22 15.50 27.31
C PRO A 64 0.69 16.87 26.81
N PRO A 65 1.13 17.77 27.71
CA PRO A 65 1.66 19.06 27.30
C PRO A 65 2.91 18.87 26.44
N ASP A 66 2.99 19.61 25.34
CA ASP A 66 4.20 19.70 24.52
C ASP A 66 5.20 20.62 25.21
N LEU A 67 6.10 20.01 25.99
CA LEU A 67 7.07 20.74 26.81
C LEU A 67 8.09 21.55 26.00
N VAL A 68 8.20 21.28 24.70
CA VAL A 68 9.19 21.91 23.82
C VAL A 68 8.58 22.73 22.70
N ASN A 69 7.25 22.82 22.63
CA ASN A 69 6.50 23.56 21.60
C ASN A 69 6.98 23.21 20.17
N ARG A 70 7.27 21.93 19.91
CA ARG A 70 7.85 21.43 18.66
C ARG A 70 9.18 22.08 18.23
N ASN A 71 9.92 22.69 19.16
CA ASN A 71 11.28 23.16 18.90
C ASN A 71 12.28 22.03 19.16
N PHE A 72 12.79 21.44 18.08
CA PHE A 72 13.77 20.36 18.11
C PHE A 72 15.22 20.83 17.86
N ALA A 73 15.49 22.12 18.04
CA ALA A 73 16.81 22.72 17.86
C ALA A 73 17.41 23.18 19.21
N PRO A 74 17.95 22.27 20.03
CA PRO A 74 18.60 22.63 21.28
C PRO A 74 19.93 23.36 21.04
N LEU A 75 20.26 24.30 21.93
CA LEU A 75 21.52 25.08 21.86
C LEU A 75 22.78 24.27 22.18
N ALA A 76 22.63 23.06 22.75
CA ALA A 76 23.72 22.17 23.11
C ALA A 76 23.25 20.70 23.13
N PRO A 77 24.17 19.72 23.03
CA PRO A 77 23.87 18.31 23.27
C PRO A 77 23.21 18.05 24.64
N ASP A 78 22.53 16.91 24.78
CA ASP A 78 21.89 16.44 26.01
C ASP A 78 20.80 17.34 26.62
N ARG A 79 20.35 18.37 25.89
CA ARG A 79 19.24 19.27 26.30
C ARG A 79 17.86 18.78 25.88
N LEU A 80 17.79 17.96 24.82
CA LEU A 80 16.55 17.42 24.27
C LEU A 80 16.79 16.01 23.76
N TRP A 81 15.94 15.08 24.19
CA TRP A 81 15.95 13.70 23.77
C TRP A 81 14.69 13.42 22.97
N VAL A 82 14.84 12.90 21.75
CA VAL A 82 13.71 12.52 20.89
C VAL A 82 13.79 11.02 20.67
N ALA A 83 12.68 10.33 20.88
CA ALA A 83 12.55 8.90 20.63
C ALA A 83 11.30 8.66 19.77
N ASP A 84 11.39 7.65 18.90
CA ASP A 84 10.26 7.15 18.12
C ASP A 84 10.18 5.62 18.25
N PHE A 85 8.97 5.08 18.12
CA PHE A 85 8.73 3.64 18.16
C PHE A 85 8.30 3.16 16.78
N THR A 86 9.14 2.33 16.16
CA THR A 86 8.79 1.63 14.92
C THR A 86 8.31 0.21 15.25
N TYR A 87 7.06 -0.09 14.92
CA TYR A 87 6.53 -1.45 15.02
C TYR A 87 6.97 -2.27 13.81
N ILE A 88 7.62 -3.41 14.04
CA ILE A 88 8.02 -4.36 13.01
C ILE A 88 6.93 -5.44 12.90
N SER A 89 6.60 -5.89 11.68
CA SER A 89 5.65 -7.00 11.50
C SER A 89 6.31 -8.32 11.93
N THR A 90 5.73 -8.97 12.93
CA THR A 90 5.96 -10.40 13.23
C THR A 90 5.11 -11.29 12.33
#